data_AF-A0A948S1P2-F1
#
_entry.id   AF-A0A948S1P2-F1
#
_cell.length_a   1.000
_cell.length_b   1.000
_cell.length_c   1.000
_cell.angle_alpha   90.00
_cell.angle_beta   90.00
_cell.angle_gamma   90.00
#
_symmetry.space_group_name_H-M   'P 1'
#
loop_
_entity.id
_entity.type
_entity.pdbx_description
1 polymer ?
#
loop_
_entity_poly.entity_id
_entity_poly.type
_entity_poly.pdbx_seq_one_letter_code
_entity_poly.pdbx_strand_id
1 'polypeptide(L)'
;MGTEAPNDAPQALPKEVLSGQQAFSRLLADVNLELLEFLLDMWRGMDGFRKANQLPGADPELLSLKPHDLAAKLLTSSEKEAVRRSLHQWVQELKLHHAALLEGYQEAVAEGTRQILDEFDPEAMSRELEGTKVKVGPIMMNSSWRPLRTQAIWEEYLLRFQKLRALEAADYERFHREGFRQGYLRFLQRHQMAGEKTGEDKTAVEKDGVEKDGGEKDETS
;
A
#
# COMPACT_ATOMS: atom_id res chain seq x y z
N MET A 1 -71.98 -39.72 13.90
CA MET A 1 -70.51 -39.65 14.07
C MET A 1 -69.99 -38.74 12.98
N GLY A 2 -69.69 -37.49 13.33
CA GLY A 2 -69.21 -36.48 12.39
C GLY A 2 -67.68 -36.44 12.41
N THR A 3 -67.08 -36.42 11.23
CA THR A 3 -65.65 -36.19 11.02
C THR A 3 -65.50 -34.86 10.29
N GLU A 4 -65.22 -33.80 11.02
CA GLU A 4 -64.71 -32.54 10.46
C GLU A 4 -63.18 -32.57 10.55
N ALA A 5 -62.52 -32.45 9.39
CA ALA A 5 -61.08 -32.27 9.29
C ALA A 5 -60.75 -30.77 9.49
N PRO A 6 -59.68 -30.42 10.23
CA PRO A 6 -59.26 -29.03 10.35
C PRO A 6 -58.59 -28.58 9.05
N ASN A 7 -59.15 -27.51 8.48
CA ASN A 7 -58.63 -26.81 7.32
C ASN A 7 -57.54 -25.82 7.77
N ASP A 8 -56.28 -26.26 7.77
CA ASP A 8 -55.12 -25.39 8.00
C ASP A 8 -54.81 -24.59 6.73
N ALA A 9 -55.44 -23.43 6.60
CA ALA A 9 -55.01 -22.43 5.64
C ALA A 9 -53.68 -21.78 6.13
N PRO A 10 -52.67 -21.62 5.26
CA PRO A 10 -51.42 -20.99 5.65
C PRO A 10 -51.68 -19.53 6.06
N GLN A 11 -51.45 -19.21 7.33
CA GLN A 11 -51.53 -17.85 7.84
C GLN A 11 -50.51 -16.98 7.10
N ALA A 12 -51.01 -16.08 6.25
CA ALA A 12 -50.19 -15.07 5.61
C ALA A 12 -49.58 -14.17 6.69
N LEU A 13 -48.25 -14.07 6.69
CA LEU A 13 -47.50 -13.23 7.64
C LEU A 13 -48.01 -11.77 7.59
N PRO A 14 -48.08 -11.09 8.75
CA PRO A 14 -48.59 -9.71 8.83
C PRO A 14 -47.76 -8.74 7.98
N LYS A 15 -48.44 -7.90 7.21
CA LYS A 15 -47.86 -6.94 6.24
C LYS A 15 -46.80 -6.00 6.85
N GLU A 16 -46.86 -5.73 8.16
CA GLU A 16 -45.90 -4.89 8.88
C GLU A 16 -44.51 -5.53 8.97
N VAL A 17 -44.44 -6.85 9.19
CA VAL A 17 -43.18 -7.63 9.23
C VAL A 17 -42.52 -7.69 7.84
N LEU A 18 -43.34 -7.82 6.78
CA LEU A 18 -42.88 -7.75 5.40
C LEU A 18 -42.32 -6.37 5.03
N SER A 19 -42.85 -5.28 5.60
CA SER A 19 -42.35 -3.92 5.34
C SER A 19 -40.99 -3.65 6.00
N GLY A 20 -40.79 -4.14 7.24
CA GLY A 20 -39.51 -4.01 7.95
C GLY A 20 -38.40 -4.85 7.32
N GLN A 21 -38.73 -6.05 6.86
CA GLN A 21 -37.78 -6.93 6.17
C GLN A 21 -37.37 -6.37 4.82
N GLN A 22 -38.29 -5.80 4.04
CA GLN A 22 -37.98 -5.12 2.77
C GLN A 22 -37.15 -3.85 2.97
N ALA A 23 -37.45 -3.05 4.00
CA ALA A 23 -36.67 -1.85 4.32
C ALA A 23 -35.23 -2.20 4.74
N PHE A 24 -35.05 -3.24 5.56
CA PHE A 24 -33.73 -3.72 5.97
C PHE A 24 -32.93 -4.30 4.78
N SER A 25 -33.58 -5.05 3.88
CA SER A 25 -32.93 -5.55 2.68
C SER A 25 -32.49 -4.45 1.72
N ARG A 26 -33.27 -3.35 1.61
CA ARG A 26 -32.86 -2.17 0.83
C ARG A 26 -31.68 -1.45 1.47
N LEU A 27 -31.73 -1.21 2.79
CA LEU A 27 -30.63 -0.60 3.52
C LEU A 27 -29.32 -1.39 3.37
N LEU A 28 -29.38 -2.72 3.47
CA LEU A 28 -28.22 -3.58 3.24
C LEU A 28 -27.72 -3.54 1.80
N ALA A 29 -28.62 -3.44 0.81
CA ALA A 29 -28.23 -3.30 -0.59
C ALA A 29 -27.53 -1.97 -0.86
N ASP A 30 -28.04 -0.88 -0.28
CA ASP A 30 -27.49 0.47 -0.42
C ASP A 30 -26.11 0.58 0.26
N VAL A 31 -25.98 0.09 1.51
CA VAL A 31 -24.69 0.05 2.22
C VAL A 31 -23.66 -0.80 1.49
N ASN A 32 -24.07 -1.93 0.90
CA ASN A 32 -23.15 -2.74 0.11
C ASN A 32 -22.70 -2.02 -1.17
N LEU A 33 -23.56 -1.21 -1.79
CA LEU A 33 -23.19 -0.46 -2.98
C LEU A 33 -22.16 0.63 -2.67
N GLU A 34 -22.37 1.40 -1.60
CA GLU A 34 -21.44 2.45 -1.16
C GLU A 34 -20.06 1.87 -0.81
N LEU A 35 -20.01 0.72 -0.15
CA LEU A 35 -18.74 0.05 0.18
C LEU A 35 -18.00 -0.43 -1.07
N LEU A 36 -18.72 -0.92 -2.08
CA LEU A 36 -18.13 -1.33 -3.35
C LEU A 36 -17.64 -0.11 -4.16
N GLU A 37 -18.38 0.98 -4.14
CA GLU A 37 -17.97 2.25 -4.74
C GLU A 37 -16.68 2.78 -4.09
N PHE A 38 -16.67 2.87 -2.75
CA PHE A 38 -15.48 3.25 -2.00
C PHE A 38 -14.27 2.38 -2.34
N LEU A 39 -14.45 1.06 -2.40
CA LEU A 39 -13.36 0.14 -2.76
C LEU A 39 -12.80 0.44 -4.16
N LEU A 40 -13.68 0.64 -5.15
CA LEU A 40 -13.28 0.93 -6.53
C LEU A 40 -12.60 2.30 -6.65
N ASP A 41 -13.07 3.30 -5.91
CA ASP A 41 -12.44 4.63 -5.90
C ASP A 41 -11.05 4.59 -5.25
N MET A 42 -10.90 3.86 -4.14
CA MET A 42 -9.58 3.63 -3.53
C MET A 42 -8.64 2.90 -4.49
N TRP A 43 -9.15 1.93 -5.25
CA TRP A 43 -8.37 1.22 -6.26
C TRP A 43 -7.90 2.12 -7.40
N ARG A 44 -8.80 2.96 -7.93
CA ARG A 44 -8.47 3.96 -8.96
C ARG A 44 -7.47 4.99 -8.44
N GLY A 45 -7.62 5.42 -7.18
CA GLY A 45 -6.67 6.30 -6.51
C GLY A 45 -5.28 5.68 -6.41
N MET A 46 -5.21 4.41 -5.99
CA MET A 46 -3.96 3.64 -5.96
C MET A 46 -3.31 3.55 -7.35
N ASP A 47 -4.08 3.23 -8.40
CA ASP A 47 -3.57 3.15 -9.78
C ASP A 47 -3.04 4.50 -10.27
N GLY A 48 -3.80 5.58 -10.06
CA GLY A 48 -3.41 6.94 -10.40
C GLY A 48 -2.10 7.33 -9.71
N PHE A 49 -1.98 7.03 -8.42
CA PHE A 49 -0.76 7.24 -7.65
C PHE A 49 0.43 6.45 -8.21
N ARG A 50 0.24 5.15 -8.50
CA ARG A 50 1.30 4.30 -9.03
C ARG A 50 1.78 4.80 -10.39
N LYS A 51 0.87 5.17 -11.29
CA LYS A 51 1.20 5.76 -12.60
C LYS A 51 1.96 7.07 -12.47
N ALA A 52 1.52 7.98 -11.60
CA ALA A 52 2.20 9.25 -11.35
C ALA A 52 3.65 9.07 -10.84
N ASN A 53 3.94 7.94 -10.21
CA ASN A 53 5.25 7.58 -9.67
C ASN A 53 6.02 6.55 -10.52
N GLN A 54 5.58 6.29 -11.77
CA GLN A 54 6.21 5.32 -12.69
C GLN A 54 6.29 3.90 -12.12
N LEU A 55 5.31 3.52 -11.30
CA LEU A 55 5.18 2.20 -10.71
C LEU A 55 4.21 1.34 -11.55
N PRO A 56 4.31 0.00 -11.47
CA PRO A 56 3.35 -0.89 -12.13
C PRO A 56 1.91 -0.54 -11.74
N GLY A 57 1.07 -0.30 -12.74
CA GLY A 57 -0.35 0.03 -12.55
C GLY A 57 -1.14 -1.10 -11.89
N ALA A 58 -2.34 -0.78 -11.44
CA ALA A 58 -3.28 -1.79 -10.96
C ALA A 58 -3.94 -2.52 -12.14
N ASP A 59 -4.62 -3.64 -11.85
CA ASP A 59 -5.33 -4.42 -12.85
C ASP A 59 -6.34 -3.54 -13.64
N PRO A 60 -6.24 -3.46 -14.98
CA PRO A 60 -7.10 -2.61 -15.79
C PRO A 60 -8.57 -3.03 -15.81
N GLU A 61 -8.89 -4.31 -15.57
CA GLU A 61 -10.28 -4.78 -15.56
C GLU A 61 -11.08 -4.09 -14.44
N LEU A 62 -10.44 -3.89 -13.29
CA LEU A 62 -11.01 -3.24 -12.11
C LEU A 62 -11.29 -1.75 -12.31
N LEU A 63 -10.47 -1.07 -13.12
CA LEU A 63 -10.62 0.36 -13.35
C LEU A 63 -11.92 0.69 -14.10
N SER A 64 -12.40 -0.26 -14.92
CA SER A 64 -13.62 -0.14 -15.71
C SER A 64 -14.89 -0.60 -15.00
N LEU A 65 -14.75 -1.29 -13.87
CA LEU A 65 -15.87 -1.93 -13.19
C LEU A 65 -16.78 -0.89 -12.51
N LYS A 66 -18.10 -1.07 -12.62
CA LYS A 66 -19.08 -0.25 -11.90
C LYS A 66 -19.56 -0.97 -10.63
N PRO A 67 -19.92 -0.23 -9.56
CA PRO A 67 -20.40 -0.82 -8.30
C PRO A 67 -21.61 -1.74 -8.51
N HIS A 68 -22.57 -1.34 -9.35
CA HIS A 68 -23.76 -2.15 -9.65
C HIS A 68 -23.42 -3.46 -10.36
N ASP A 69 -22.44 -3.46 -11.27
CA ASP A 69 -22.02 -4.66 -12.00
C ASP A 69 -21.34 -5.65 -11.05
N LEU A 70 -20.53 -5.13 -10.12
CA LEU A 70 -19.87 -5.92 -9.07
C LEU A 70 -20.89 -6.50 -8.08
N ALA A 71 -21.87 -5.69 -7.67
CA ALA A 71 -22.97 -6.14 -6.80
C ALA A 71 -23.81 -7.23 -7.47
N ALA A 72 -24.13 -7.09 -8.76
CA ALA A 72 -24.83 -8.11 -9.53
C ALA A 72 -24.03 -9.43 -9.58
N LYS A 73 -22.72 -9.35 -9.88
CA LYS A 73 -21.82 -10.51 -9.86
C LYS A 73 -21.78 -11.23 -8.50
N LEU A 74 -21.91 -10.51 -7.38
CA LEU A 74 -21.96 -11.08 -6.04
C LEU A 74 -23.30 -11.73 -5.67
N LEU A 75 -24.40 -11.29 -6.28
CA LEU A 75 -25.75 -11.72 -5.94
C LEU A 75 -26.26 -12.87 -6.82
N THR A 76 -25.92 -12.90 -8.11
CA THR A 76 -26.60 -13.77 -9.09
C THR A 76 -25.67 -14.70 -9.88
N SER A 77 -24.34 -14.60 -9.76
CA SER A 77 -23.40 -15.34 -10.62
C SER A 77 -22.95 -16.68 -10.04
N SER A 78 -22.71 -17.67 -10.92
CA SER A 78 -21.92 -18.88 -10.61
C SER A 78 -20.48 -18.56 -10.19
N GLU A 79 -20.02 -17.34 -10.46
CA GLU A 79 -18.68 -16.83 -10.16
C GLU A 79 -18.60 -16.15 -8.79
N LYS A 80 -19.67 -16.16 -7.97
CA LYS A 80 -19.71 -15.47 -6.67
C LYS A 80 -18.49 -15.73 -5.79
N GLU A 81 -18.03 -16.99 -5.72
CA GLU A 81 -16.85 -17.36 -4.92
C GLU A 81 -15.53 -16.94 -5.58
N ALA A 82 -15.49 -16.81 -6.91
CA ALA A 82 -14.33 -16.19 -7.58
C ALA A 82 -14.29 -14.69 -7.26
N VAL A 83 -15.42 -13.99 -7.40
CA VAL A 83 -15.54 -12.55 -7.12
C VAL A 83 -15.22 -12.24 -5.66
N ARG A 84 -15.66 -13.07 -4.70
CA ARG A 84 -15.31 -12.93 -3.28
C ARG A 84 -13.80 -13.09 -3.03
N ARG A 85 -13.16 -14.05 -3.69
CA ARG A 85 -11.70 -14.23 -3.60
C ARG A 85 -10.97 -13.02 -4.19
N SER A 86 -11.42 -12.51 -5.33
CA SER A 86 -10.87 -11.30 -5.95
C SER A 86 -11.04 -10.09 -5.04
N LEU A 87 -12.23 -9.87 -4.46
CA LEU A 87 -12.46 -8.79 -3.49
C LEU A 87 -11.52 -8.88 -2.29
N HIS A 88 -11.33 -10.08 -1.74
CA HIS A 88 -10.38 -10.28 -0.66
C HIS A 88 -8.97 -9.88 -1.09
N GLN A 89 -8.51 -10.33 -2.26
CA GLN A 89 -7.22 -9.96 -2.81
C GLN A 89 -7.10 -8.43 -3.00
N TRP A 90 -8.11 -7.77 -3.56
CA TRP A 90 -8.08 -6.32 -3.76
C TRP A 90 -7.99 -5.55 -2.44
N VAL A 91 -8.73 -6.00 -1.42
CA VAL A 91 -8.61 -5.42 -0.07
C VAL A 91 -7.21 -5.63 0.51
N GLN A 92 -6.59 -6.79 0.31
CA GLN A 92 -5.21 -7.03 0.76
C GLN A 92 -4.21 -6.16 0.01
N GLU A 93 -4.36 -6.01 -1.30
CA GLU A 93 -3.50 -5.13 -2.09
C GLU A 93 -3.63 -3.66 -1.68
N LEU A 94 -4.85 -3.20 -1.37
CA LEU A 94 -5.06 -1.87 -0.82
C LEU A 94 -4.40 -1.71 0.56
N LYS A 95 -4.51 -2.70 1.45
CA LYS A 95 -3.82 -2.66 2.75
C LYS A 95 -2.30 -2.55 2.57
N LEU A 96 -1.73 -3.37 1.68
CA LEU A 96 -0.29 -3.31 1.36
C LEU A 96 0.10 -1.96 0.79
N HIS A 97 -0.74 -1.38 -0.08
CA HIS A 97 -0.51 -0.04 -0.62
C HIS A 97 -0.47 1.02 0.49
N HIS A 98 -1.45 1.04 1.40
CA HIS A 98 -1.46 2.00 2.51
C HIS A 98 -0.26 1.83 3.45
N ALA A 99 0.11 0.58 3.76
CA ALA A 99 1.30 0.32 4.56
C ALA A 99 2.59 0.79 3.84
N ALA A 100 2.68 0.57 2.53
CA ALA A 100 3.78 1.06 1.71
C ALA A 100 3.84 2.60 1.65
N LEU A 101 2.69 3.29 1.61
CA LEU A 101 2.64 4.76 1.69
C LEU A 101 3.21 5.26 3.03
N LEU A 102 2.87 4.60 4.14
CA LEU A 102 3.38 4.96 5.47
C LEU A 102 4.88 4.72 5.59
N GLU A 103 5.37 3.57 5.13
CA GLU A 103 6.81 3.26 5.10
C GLU A 103 7.56 4.27 4.22
N GLY A 104 7.01 4.56 3.03
CA GLY A 104 7.53 5.58 2.13
C GLY A 104 7.64 6.93 2.84
N TYR A 105 6.60 7.37 3.55
CA TYR A 105 6.65 8.62 4.30
C TYR A 105 7.71 8.62 5.40
N GLN A 106 7.84 7.52 6.15
CA GLN A 106 8.87 7.41 7.20
C GLN A 106 10.28 7.52 6.62
N GLU A 107 10.56 6.79 5.54
CA GLU A 107 11.87 6.85 4.86
C GLU A 107 12.11 8.22 4.24
N ALA A 108 11.09 8.84 3.65
CA ALA A 108 11.15 10.19 3.09
C ALA A 108 11.58 11.21 4.14
N VAL A 109 10.96 11.18 5.33
CA VAL A 109 11.30 12.08 6.42
C VAL A 109 12.71 11.79 6.93
N ALA A 110 13.06 10.53 7.15
CA ALA A 110 14.39 10.16 7.63
C ALA A 110 15.50 10.61 6.66
N GLU A 111 15.37 10.26 5.37
CA GLU A 111 16.40 10.57 4.37
C GLU A 111 16.42 12.06 4.01
N GLY A 112 15.26 12.70 3.84
CA GLY A 112 15.22 14.13 3.57
C GLY A 112 15.76 14.97 4.73
N THR A 113 15.47 14.57 5.99
CA THR A 113 16.09 15.23 7.16
C THR A 113 17.59 15.01 7.20
N ARG A 114 18.05 13.79 6.88
CA ARG A 114 19.50 13.49 6.80
C ARG A 114 20.19 14.34 5.74
N GLN A 115 19.62 14.45 4.55
CA GLN A 115 20.16 15.30 3.48
C GLN A 115 20.26 16.77 3.90
N ILE A 116 19.21 17.30 4.54
CA ILE A 116 19.24 18.67 5.06
C ILE A 116 20.33 18.83 6.12
N LEU A 117 20.47 17.88 7.04
CA LEU A 117 21.50 17.93 8.08
C LEU A 117 22.92 17.81 7.49
N ASP A 118 23.11 16.98 6.48
CA ASP A 118 24.38 16.81 5.77
C ASP A 118 24.79 18.11 5.05
N GLU A 119 23.84 18.89 4.53
CA GLU A 119 24.11 20.24 3.99
C GLU A 119 24.66 21.22 5.05
N PHE A 120 24.44 20.92 6.33
CA PHE A 120 24.89 21.73 7.46
C PHE A 120 26.07 21.12 8.23
N ASP A 121 26.72 20.06 7.73
CA ASP A 121 27.90 19.49 8.39
C ASP A 121 29.09 20.48 8.34
N PRO A 122 29.53 21.01 9.51
CA PRO A 122 30.65 21.94 9.55
C PRO A 122 31.98 21.32 9.11
N GLU A 123 32.16 20.00 9.25
CA GLU A 123 33.38 19.31 8.82
C GLU A 123 33.41 19.13 7.30
N ALA A 124 32.28 18.79 6.68
CA ALA A 124 32.14 18.79 5.22
C ALA A 124 32.39 20.20 4.65
N MET A 125 31.75 21.23 5.20
CA MET A 125 31.96 22.63 4.75
C MET A 125 33.40 23.10 4.94
N SER A 126 34.04 22.73 6.06
CA SER A 126 35.45 23.07 6.29
C SER A 126 36.37 22.45 5.24
N ARG A 127 36.06 21.22 4.78
CA ARG A 127 36.80 20.53 3.70
C ARG A 127 36.54 21.16 2.33
N GLU A 128 35.29 21.52 2.01
CA GLU A 128 34.96 22.24 0.76
C GLU A 128 35.65 23.60 0.68
N LEU A 129 35.77 24.27 1.83
CA LEU A 129 36.42 25.57 1.94
C LEU A 129 37.93 25.47 2.09
N GLU A 130 38.51 24.28 2.25
CA GLU A 130 39.96 24.13 2.40
C GLU A 130 40.69 24.41 1.09
N GLY A 131 41.55 25.43 1.10
CA GLY A 131 42.33 25.83 -0.09
C GLY A 131 41.57 26.69 -1.10
N THR A 132 40.31 27.05 -0.83
CA THR A 132 39.57 28.02 -1.63
C THR A 132 39.83 29.46 -1.16
N LYS A 133 39.67 30.41 -2.08
CA LYS A 133 39.73 31.84 -1.75
C LYS A 133 38.37 32.27 -1.22
N VAL A 134 38.36 32.76 0.01
CA VAL A 134 37.18 33.28 0.71
C VAL A 134 37.20 34.81 0.69
N LYS A 135 36.01 35.38 0.54
CA LYS A 135 35.83 36.82 0.43
C LYS A 135 35.81 37.42 1.84
N VAL A 136 36.67 38.39 2.10
CA VAL A 136 36.73 39.14 3.36
C VAL A 136 36.60 40.62 2.99
N GLY A 137 35.37 41.13 3.02
CA GLY A 137 35.08 42.47 2.48
C GLY A 137 35.36 42.57 0.97
N PRO A 138 36.15 43.54 0.48
CA PRO A 138 36.50 43.64 -0.95
C PRO A 138 37.68 42.74 -1.38
N ILE A 139 38.33 42.02 -0.46
CA ILE A 139 39.56 41.27 -0.72
C ILE A 139 39.29 39.76 -0.71
N MET A 140 39.94 39.02 -1.62
CA MET A 140 39.92 37.56 -1.65
C MET A 140 41.16 37.02 -0.93
N MET A 141 40.98 36.27 0.16
CA MET A 141 42.06 35.70 0.96
C MET A 141 42.00 34.17 0.94
N ASN A 142 43.14 33.50 1.06
CA ASN A 142 43.15 32.04 1.16
C ASN A 142 42.60 31.60 2.53
N SER A 143 41.73 30.59 2.56
CA SER A 143 41.12 30.03 3.78
C SER A 143 42.09 29.25 4.67
N SER A 144 43.40 29.32 4.42
CA SER A 144 44.43 28.63 5.20
C SER A 144 44.49 29.10 6.65
N TRP A 145 44.07 30.34 6.93
CA TRP A 145 44.00 30.88 8.29
C TRP A 145 42.69 30.48 8.96
N ARG A 146 42.78 29.79 10.10
CA ARG A 146 41.63 29.21 10.82
C ARG A 146 40.48 30.21 11.09
N PRO A 147 40.72 31.44 11.59
CA PRO A 147 39.64 32.39 11.84
C PRO A 147 38.85 32.79 10.58
N LEU A 148 39.55 33.00 9.46
CA LEU A 148 38.91 33.30 8.18
C LEU A 148 38.10 32.11 7.66
N ARG A 149 38.61 30.89 7.85
CA ARG A 149 37.88 29.67 7.51
C ARG A 149 36.60 29.55 8.33
N THR A 150 36.66 29.78 9.64
CA THR A 150 35.48 29.76 10.52
C THR A 150 34.45 30.82 10.11
N GLN A 151 34.89 32.04 9.79
CA GLN A 151 33.98 33.07 9.29
C GLN A 151 33.32 32.66 7.97
N ALA A 152 34.09 32.11 7.04
CA ALA A 152 33.56 31.64 5.76
C ALA A 152 32.55 30.49 5.91
N ILE A 153 32.82 29.53 6.81
CA ILE A 153 31.86 28.47 7.16
C ILE A 153 30.56 29.09 7.68
N TRP A 154 30.65 30.09 8.57
CA TRP A 154 29.48 30.77 9.11
C TRP A 154 28.66 31.51 8.03
N GLU A 155 29.33 32.22 7.12
CA GLU A 155 28.67 32.91 6.00
C GLU A 155 27.98 31.92 5.05
N GLU A 156 28.64 30.81 4.74
CA GLU A 156 28.06 29.73 3.93
C GLU A 156 26.85 29.09 4.64
N TYR A 157 26.93 28.88 5.95
CA TYR A 157 25.83 28.37 6.77
C TYR A 157 24.61 29.29 6.70
N LEU A 158 24.82 30.61 6.84
CA LEU A 158 23.75 31.61 6.72
C LEU A 158 23.15 31.62 5.32
N LEU A 159 23.96 31.47 4.27
CA LEU A 159 23.51 31.41 2.89
C LEU A 159 22.63 30.16 2.65
N ARG A 160 23.08 28.98 3.09
CA ARG A 160 22.31 27.73 3.00
C ARG A 160 21.01 27.82 3.79
N PHE A 161 21.04 28.38 4.99
CA PHE A 161 19.84 28.63 5.80
C PHE A 161 18.85 29.57 5.12
N GLN A 162 19.30 30.66 4.50
CA GLN A 162 18.44 31.57 3.75
C GLN A 162 17.81 30.90 2.53
N LYS A 163 18.58 30.08 1.81
CA LYS A 163 18.05 29.27 0.69
C LYS A 163 16.97 28.32 1.17
N LEU A 164 17.20 27.58 2.27
CA LEU A 164 16.22 26.67 2.84
C LEU A 164 14.94 27.38 3.30
N ARG A 165 15.06 28.56 3.92
CA ARG A 165 13.89 29.38 4.29
C ARG A 165 13.08 29.89 3.09
N ALA A 166 13.73 30.01 1.94
CA ALA A 166 13.11 30.48 0.71
C ALA A 166 12.61 29.35 -0.20
N LEU A 167 12.79 28.08 0.19
CA LEU A 167 12.32 26.94 -0.59
C LEU A 167 10.78 26.94 -0.67
N GLU A 168 10.28 26.78 -1.88
CA GLU A 168 8.87 26.51 -2.11
C GLU A 168 8.56 25.03 -1.89
N ALA A 169 7.28 24.69 -1.75
CA ALA A 169 6.83 23.31 -1.51
C ALA A 169 7.35 22.31 -2.57
N ALA A 170 7.48 22.75 -3.83
CA ALA A 170 7.98 21.92 -4.93
C ALA A 170 9.47 21.55 -4.77
N ASP A 171 10.28 22.42 -4.18
CA ASP A 171 11.69 22.12 -3.92
C ASP A 171 11.87 21.30 -2.64
N TYR A 172 10.97 21.47 -1.65
CA TYR A 172 10.91 20.63 -0.46
C TYR A 172 10.59 19.17 -0.81
N GLU A 173 9.67 18.95 -1.75
CA GLU A 173 9.37 17.62 -2.27
C GLU A 173 10.60 16.92 -2.84
N ARG A 174 11.58 17.64 -3.40
CA ARG A 174 12.77 17.02 -4.00
C ARG A 174 13.61 16.23 -2.98
N PHE A 175 13.77 16.75 -1.75
CA PHE A 175 14.52 16.08 -0.68
C PHE A 175 13.85 14.80 -0.20
N HIS A 176 12.52 14.80 -0.19
CA HIS A 176 11.72 13.73 0.39
C HIS A 176 11.26 12.68 -0.63
N ARG A 177 11.12 13.05 -1.91
CA ARG A 177 10.53 12.21 -2.96
C ARG A 177 11.34 10.95 -3.24
N GLU A 178 12.67 11.05 -3.24
CA GLU A 178 13.51 9.88 -3.51
C GLU A 178 13.44 8.87 -2.36
N GLY A 179 13.58 9.34 -1.11
CA GLY A 179 13.41 8.50 0.09
C GLY A 179 12.03 7.85 0.13
N PHE A 180 10.98 8.63 -0.20
CA PHE A 180 9.62 8.12 -0.32
C PHE A 180 9.51 6.94 -1.30
N ARG A 181 10.00 7.14 -2.53
CA ARG A 181 9.91 6.11 -3.59
C ARG A 181 10.67 4.86 -3.20
N GLN A 182 11.86 5.00 -2.61
CA GLN A 182 12.67 3.88 -2.16
C GLN A 182 12.01 3.11 -1.02
N GLY A 183 11.47 3.80 -0.01
CA GLY A 183 10.75 3.18 1.11
C GLY A 183 9.52 2.40 0.62
N TYR A 184 8.72 3.03 -0.25
CA TYR A 184 7.54 2.43 -0.85
C TYR A 184 7.88 1.14 -1.63
N LEU A 185 8.86 1.18 -2.53
CA LEU A 185 9.28 0.03 -3.33
C LEU A 185 9.86 -1.09 -2.48
N ARG A 186 10.70 -0.75 -1.51
CA ARG A 186 11.34 -1.70 -0.59
C ARG A 186 10.31 -2.43 0.26
N PHE A 187 9.24 -1.75 0.69
CA PHE A 187 8.13 -2.40 1.38
C PHE A 187 7.44 -3.43 0.47
N LEU A 188 7.04 -3.04 -0.75
CA LEU A 188 6.36 -3.94 -1.66
C LEU A 188 7.20 -5.16 -2.04
N GLN A 189 8.49 -4.98 -2.33
CA GLN A 189 9.40 -6.08 -2.68
C GLN A 189 9.53 -7.10 -1.53
N ARG A 190 9.66 -6.62 -0.28
CA ARG A 190 9.72 -7.51 0.90
C ARG A 190 8.47 -8.38 1.01
N HIS A 191 7.30 -7.81 0.74
CA HIS A 191 6.02 -8.52 0.84
C HIS A 191 5.72 -9.42 -0.36
N GLN A 192 6.20 -9.08 -1.56
CA GLN A 192 6.14 -9.97 -2.73
C GLN A 192 7.00 -11.22 -2.52
N MET A 193 8.25 -11.05 -2.07
CA MET A 193 9.15 -12.18 -1.80
C MET A 193 8.71 -13.05 -0.60
N ALA A 194 8.01 -12.47 0.38
CA ALA A 194 7.45 -13.24 1.50
C ALA A 194 6.26 -14.11 1.07
N GLY A 195 5.48 -13.67 0.07
CA GLY A 195 4.38 -14.44 -0.53
C GLY A 195 4.88 -15.60 -1.39
N GLU A 196 5.99 -15.43 -2.11
CA GLU A 196 6.59 -16.50 -2.92
C GLU A 196 7.18 -17.63 -2.05
N LYS A 197 7.86 -17.28 -0.94
CA LYS A 197 8.44 -18.28 -0.01
C LYS A 197 7.42 -19.14 0.73
N THR A 198 6.16 -18.70 0.81
CA THR A 198 5.07 -19.50 1.43
C THR A 198 4.29 -20.32 0.40
N GLY A 199 4.55 -20.14 -0.90
CA GLY A 199 3.96 -20.93 -1.98
C GLY A 199 4.69 -22.24 -2.29
N GLU A 200 6.00 -22.31 -2.05
CA GLU A 200 6.80 -23.51 -2.34
C GLU A 200 6.65 -24.64 -1.29
N ASP A 201 6.13 -24.34 -0.10
CA ASP A 201 6.05 -25.32 1.00
C ASP A 201 4.75 -26.16 1.01
N LYS A 202 3.85 -25.96 0.02
CA LYS A 202 2.59 -26.73 -0.10
C LYS A 202 2.55 -27.76 -1.23
N THR A 203 3.55 -27.79 -2.11
CA THR A 203 3.65 -28.80 -3.18
C THR A 203 4.48 -30.03 -2.81
N ALA A 204 5.04 -30.09 -1.60
CA ALA A 204 5.91 -31.20 -1.16
C ALA A 204 5.20 -32.31 -0.35
N VAL A 205 3.90 -32.20 -0.05
CA VAL A 205 3.19 -33.17 0.84
C VAL A 205 2.17 -34.06 0.11
N GLU A 206 2.10 -34.03 -1.23
CA GLU A 206 1.19 -34.88 -2.00
C GLU A 206 1.93 -35.86 -2.93
N LYS A 207 2.93 -36.57 -2.39
CA LYS A 207 3.53 -37.77 -3.01
C LYS A 207 4.04 -38.75 -1.95
N ASP A 208 3.21 -39.13 -1.00
CA ASP A 208 3.45 -40.36 -0.22
C ASP A 208 2.11 -40.87 0.29
N GLY A 209 1.44 -41.68 -0.51
CA GLY A 209 0.20 -42.28 -0.05
C GLY A 209 -0.63 -43.03 -1.07
N VAL A 210 -0.04 -43.90 -1.90
CA VAL A 210 -0.75 -45.11 -2.40
C VAL A 210 0.28 -46.18 -2.75
N GLU A 211 0.52 -47.15 -1.87
CA GLU A 211 0.55 -48.57 -2.26
C GLU A 211 0.52 -49.45 -0.99
N LYS A 212 -0.69 -49.89 -0.64
CA LYS A 212 -0.93 -51.14 0.06
C LYS A 212 -1.53 -52.08 -0.97
N ASP A 213 -0.99 -53.29 -1.12
CA ASP A 213 -1.61 -54.53 -0.66
C ASP A 213 -1.33 -55.75 -1.59
N GLY A 214 -1.26 -56.92 -0.96
CA GLY A 214 -1.22 -58.26 -1.57
C GLY A 214 0.19 -58.81 -1.75
N GLY A 215 0.62 -59.93 -1.17
CA GLY A 215 -0.03 -61.09 -0.56
C GLY A 215 1.02 -62.21 -0.62
N GLU A 216 1.42 -62.77 0.52
CA GLU A 216 1.05 -64.12 0.97
C GLU A 216 1.94 -65.26 0.41
N LYS A 217 2.35 -66.16 1.33
CA LYS A 217 2.88 -67.53 1.13
C LYS A 217 4.35 -67.66 0.71
N ASP A 218 5.15 -68.62 1.17
CA ASP A 218 4.92 -69.80 2.02
C ASP A 218 6.27 -70.29 2.61
N GLU A 219 6.15 -71.01 3.72
CA GLU A 219 6.84 -72.23 4.17
C GLU A 219 8.35 -72.50 3.94
N THR A 220 9.01 -72.72 5.09
CA THR A 220 9.88 -73.86 5.46
C THR A 220 11.26 -74.10 4.82
N SER A 221 12.20 -74.36 5.75
CA SER A 221 13.47 -75.12 5.67
C SER A 221 14.72 -74.44 5.15
#